data_AF-A0A1I4LU03-F1
#
_entry.id   AF-A0A1I4LU03-F1
#
_cell.length_a   1.000
_cell.length_b   1.000
_cell.length_c   1.000
_cell.angle_alpha   90.00
_cell.angle_beta   90.00
_cell.angle_gamma   90.00
#
_symmetry.space_group_name_H-M   'P 1'
#
loop_
_entity.id
_entity.type
_entity.pdbx_description
1 polymer ?
#
loop_
_entity_poly.entity_id
_entity_poly.type
_entity_poly.pdbx_seq_one_letter_code
_entity_poly.pdbx_strand_id
1 'polypeptide(L)'
;MMLDVALGLNAVIWFAALLFPAFGFAKGYYDQRPVLLRAQLILLCLLALLIAVSEGLQFTALPEEAAEVAEVRSYRPWVIGCLAISSALGWGLFLVGRRLAARKG
;
A
#
# COMPACT_ATOMS: atom_id res chain seq x y z
N MET A 1 8.99 -3.19 -20.39
CA MET A 1 9.07 -4.33 -19.44
C MET A 1 9.28 -3.89 -17.99
N MET A 2 10.34 -3.14 -17.64
CA MET A 2 10.50 -2.60 -16.26
C MET A 2 9.46 -1.52 -15.91
N LEU A 3 9.07 -0.70 -16.90
CA LEU A 3 7.99 0.28 -16.75
C LEU A 3 6.63 -0.38 -16.47
N ASP A 4 6.28 -1.45 -17.19
CA ASP A 4 5.05 -2.21 -16.97
C ASP A 4 4.98 -2.79 -15.56
N VAL A 5 6.13 -3.26 -15.03
CA VAL A 5 6.25 -3.74 -13.65
C VAL A 5 5.99 -2.61 -12.65
N ALA A 6 6.53 -1.41 -12.88
CA ALA A 6 6.29 -0.25 -12.01
C ALA A 6 4.81 0.17 -12.01
N LEU A 7 4.17 0.20 -13.18
CA LEU A 7 2.74 0.50 -13.32
C LEU A 7 1.86 -0.56 -12.64
N GLY A 8 2.18 -1.85 -12.85
CA GLY A 8 1.49 -2.96 -12.19
C GLY A 8 1.63 -2.92 -10.66
N LEU A 9 2.84 -2.68 -10.16
CA LEU A 9 3.10 -2.49 -8.72
C LEU A 9 2.30 -1.32 -8.15
N ASN A 10 2.25 -0.20 -8.87
CA ASN A 10 1.48 0.96 -8.46
C ASN A 10 -0.02 0.62 -8.33
N ALA A 11 -0.61 -0.04 -9.34
CA ALA A 11 -2.02 -0.45 -9.31
C ALA A 11 -2.32 -1.41 -8.15
N VAL A 12 -1.44 -2.39 -7.89
CA VAL A 12 -1.58 -3.34 -6.77
C VAL A 12 -1.53 -2.62 -5.43
N ILE A 13 -0.62 -1.66 -5.26
CA ILE A 13 -0.51 -0.86 -4.03
C ILE A 13 -1.78 -0.05 -3.80
N TRP A 14 -2.29 0.62 -4.82
CA TRP A 14 -3.55 1.38 -4.71
C TRP A 14 -4.72 0.49 -4.32
N PHE A 15 -4.86 -0.66 -4.98
CA PHE A 15 -5.92 -1.63 -4.66
C PHE A 15 -5.81 -2.11 -3.21
N ALA A 16 -4.60 -2.47 -2.78
CA ALA A 16 -4.37 -2.95 -1.43
C ALA A 16 -4.59 -1.84 -0.38
N ALA A 17 -4.20 -0.61 -0.67
CA ALA A 17 -4.47 0.56 0.18
C ALA A 17 -5.97 0.85 0.31
N LEU A 18 -6.78 0.65 -0.73
CA LEU A 18 -8.23 0.83 -0.63
C LEU A 18 -8.90 -0.23 0.26
N LEU A 19 -8.41 -1.48 0.23
CA LEU A 19 -8.98 -2.58 0.99
C LEU A 19 -8.50 -2.65 2.45
N PHE A 20 -7.30 -2.14 2.74
CA PHE A 20 -6.67 -2.26 4.05
C PHE A 20 -7.54 -1.74 5.22
N PRO A 21 -8.29 -0.63 5.10
CA PRO A 21 -9.18 -0.16 6.16
C PRO A 21 -10.27 -1.18 6.53
N ALA A 22 -10.98 -1.70 5.53
CA ALA A 22 -12.02 -2.71 5.72
C ALA A 22 -11.44 -4.01 6.28
N PHE A 23 -10.25 -4.41 5.81
CA PHE A 23 -9.52 -5.55 6.34
C PHE A 23 -9.15 -5.36 7.82
N GLY A 24 -8.67 -4.16 8.18
CA GLY A 24 -8.38 -3.76 9.56
C GLY A 24 -9.58 -3.91 10.49
N PHE A 25 -10.75 -3.42 10.07
CA PHE A 25 -12.01 -3.59 10.80
C PHE A 25 -12.34 -5.07 11.05
N ALA A 26 -12.35 -5.87 9.97
CA ALA A 26 -12.69 -7.28 10.04
C ALA A 26 -11.74 -8.04 10.97
N LYS A 27 -10.43 -7.80 10.87
CA LYS A 27 -9.44 -8.44 11.74
C LYS A 27 -9.50 -7.94 13.18
N GLY A 28 -9.93 -6.70 13.41
CA GLY A 28 -10.22 -6.18 14.75
C GLY A 28 -11.35 -6.93 15.44
N TYR A 29 -12.43 -7.23 14.71
CA TYR A 29 -13.57 -7.96 15.25
C TYR A 29 -13.21 -9.37 15.76
N TYR A 30 -12.25 -10.04 15.10
CA TYR A 30 -11.77 -11.36 15.51
C TYR A 30 -10.47 -11.33 16.33
N ASP A 31 -10.04 -10.14 16.79
CA ASP A 31 -8.78 -9.90 17.52
C ASP A 31 -7.50 -10.50 16.87
N GLN A 32 -7.45 -10.51 15.53
CA GLN A 32 -6.35 -11.10 14.76
C GLN A 32 -5.21 -10.09 14.49
N ARG A 33 -4.68 -9.45 15.53
CA ARG A 33 -3.58 -8.48 15.42
C ARG A 33 -2.37 -8.98 14.62
N PRO A 34 -1.88 -10.24 14.78
CA PRO A 34 -0.72 -10.71 14.02
C PRO A 34 -0.95 -10.73 12.50
N VAL A 35 -2.18 -10.97 12.07
CA VAL A 35 -2.55 -11.00 10.64
C VAL A 35 -2.53 -9.58 10.07
N LEU A 36 -3.02 -8.59 10.82
CA LEU A 36 -2.99 -7.19 10.42
C LEU A 36 -1.55 -6.67 10.30
N LEU A 37 -0.66 -7.05 11.22
CA LEU A 37 0.77 -6.72 11.14
C LEU A 37 1.42 -7.28 9.87
N ARG A 38 1.13 -8.54 9.53
CA ARG A 38 1.64 -9.15 8.29
C ARG A 38 1.15 -8.41 7.05
N ALA A 39 -0.13 -8.04 7.00
CA ALA A 39 -0.68 -7.26 5.90
C ALA A 39 -0.02 -5.87 5.78
N GLN A 40 0.20 -5.17 6.91
CA GLN A 40 0.92 -3.90 6.93
C GLN A 40 2.37 -4.05 6.43
N LEU A 41 3.08 -5.10 6.85
CA LEU A 41 4.44 -5.37 6.38
C LEU A 41 4.48 -5.66 4.89
N ILE A 42 3.52 -6.43 4.36
CA ILE A 42 3.40 -6.68 2.92
C ILE A 42 3.22 -5.36 2.16
N LEU A 43 2.34 -4.47 2.62
CA LEU A 43 2.16 -3.15 2.00
C LEU A 43 3.45 -2.33 2.00
N LEU A 44 4.20 -2.31 3.11
CA LEU A 44 5.47 -1.61 3.19
C LEU A 44 6.53 -2.22 2.28
N CYS A 45 6.58 -3.55 2.15
CA CYS A 45 7.47 -4.24 1.21
C CYS A 45 7.13 -3.90 -0.24
N LEU A 46 5.83 -3.87 -0.60
CA LEU A 46 5.39 -3.47 -1.93
C LEU A 46 5.78 -2.02 -2.24
N LEU A 47 5.59 -1.11 -1.28
CA LEU A 47 6.02 0.28 -1.42
C LEU A 47 7.54 0.39 -1.61
N ALA A 48 8.32 -0.34 -0.80
CA ALA A 48 9.77 -0.36 -0.92
C ALA A 48 10.22 -0.90 -2.29
N LEU A 49 9.56 -1.95 -2.79
CA LEU A 49 9.82 -2.51 -4.10
C LEU A 49 9.48 -1.51 -5.22
N LEU A 50 8.33 -0.83 -5.15
CA LEU A 50 7.95 0.22 -6.10
C LEU A 50 9.01 1.33 -6.13
N ILE A 51 9.49 1.77 -4.97
CA ILE A 51 10.56 2.77 -4.87
C ILE A 51 11.84 2.26 -5.52
N ALA A 52 12.29 1.04 -5.21
CA ALA A 52 13.51 0.47 -5.76
C ALA A 52 13.44 0.34 -7.30
N VAL A 53 12.31 -0.16 -7.84
CA VAL A 53 12.09 -0.27 -9.29
C VAL A 53 12.06 1.12 -9.93
N SER A 54 11.39 2.09 -9.30
CA SER A 54 11.30 3.46 -9.83
C SER A 54 12.64 4.20 -9.87
N GLU A 55 13.49 4.00 -8.85
CA GLU A 55 14.86 4.55 -8.88
C GLU A 55 15.73 3.80 -9.90
N GLY A 56 15.59 2.47 -10.02
CA GLY A 56 16.29 1.68 -11.03
C GLY A 56 15.97 2.08 -12.47
N LEU A 57 14.74 2.52 -12.73
CA LEU A 57 14.32 3.04 -14.03
C LEU A 57 15.09 4.30 -14.45
N GLN A 58 15.60 5.12 -13.53
CA GLN A 58 16.39 6.31 -13.90
C GLN A 58 17.69 5.96 -14.61
N PHE A 59 18.28 4.81 -14.27
CA PHE A 59 19.57 4.38 -14.81
C PHE A 59 19.44 3.48 -16.04
N THR A 60 18.25 2.91 -16.25
CA THR A 60 18.01 1.87 -17.26
C THR A 60 17.03 2.30 -18.37
N ALA A 61 16.29 3.39 -18.19
CA ALA A 61 15.34 3.89 -19.17
C ALA A 61 16.03 4.49 -20.41
N LEU A 62 15.46 4.18 -21.56
CA LEU A 62 15.84 4.78 -22.84
C LEU A 62 15.29 6.22 -22.94
N PRO A 63 15.89 7.09 -23.77
CA PRO A 63 15.46 8.49 -23.91
C PRO A 63 13.98 8.64 -24.31
N GLU A 64 13.46 7.68 -25.06
CA GLU A 64 12.06 7.61 -25.52
C GLU A 64 11.07 7.29 -24.39
N GLU A 65 11.51 6.65 -23.30
CA GLU A 65 10.69 6.32 -22.13
C GLU A 65 10.75 7.41 -21.04
N ALA A 66 11.55 8.45 -21.22
CA ALA A 66 11.83 9.46 -20.19
C ALA A 66 10.56 10.22 -19.72
N ALA A 67 9.61 10.45 -20.62
CA ALA A 67 8.35 11.12 -20.30
C ALA A 67 7.45 10.25 -19.40
N GLU A 68 7.32 8.96 -19.71
CA GLU A 68 6.52 8.01 -18.92
C GLU A 68 7.14 7.73 -17.55
N VAL A 69 8.48 7.63 -17.48
CA VAL A 69 9.21 7.49 -16.21
C VAL A 69 9.02 8.73 -15.32
N ALA A 70 9.00 9.94 -15.91
CA ALA A 70 8.72 11.16 -15.17
C ALA A 70 7.29 11.18 -14.62
N GLU A 71 6.32 10.69 -15.40
CA GLU A 71 4.93 10.57 -14.98
C GLU A 71 4.77 9.60 -13.79
N VAL A 72 5.35 8.40 -13.89
CA VAL A 72 5.33 7.40 -12.81
C VAL A 72 5.92 7.96 -11.50
N ARG A 73 6.99 8.76 -11.60
CA ARG A 73 7.59 9.42 -10.43
C ARG A 73 6.66 10.47 -9.81
N SER A 74 5.86 11.17 -10.61
CA SER A 74 4.95 12.20 -10.12
C SER A 74 3.86 11.66 -9.18
N TYR A 75 3.47 10.39 -9.34
CA TYR A 75 2.47 9.74 -8.49
C TYR A 75 3.02 9.28 -7.13
N ARG A 76 4.34 9.24 -6.92
CA ARG A 76 4.96 8.74 -5.68
C ARG A 76 4.48 9.41 -4.39
N PRO A 77 4.47 10.75 -4.26
CA PRO A 77 3.98 11.38 -3.04
C PRO A 77 2.51 11.02 -2.75
N TRP A 78 1.70 10.86 -3.80
CA TRP A 78 0.30 10.46 -3.67
C TRP A 78 0.17 9.02 -3.18
N VAL A 79 0.94 8.09 -3.74
CA VAL A 79 0.97 6.67 -3.30
C VAL A 79 1.37 6.58 -1.83
N ILE A 80 2.44 7.27 -1.43
CA ILE A 80 2.93 7.27 -0.05
C ILE A 80 1.89 7.88 0.89
N GLY A 81 1.31 9.02 0.51
CA GLY A 81 0.26 9.69 1.30
C GLY A 81 -0.97 8.81 1.48
N CYS A 82 -1.46 8.19 0.41
CA CYS A 82 -2.62 7.30 0.46
C CYS A 82 -2.34 6.03 1.26
N LEU A 83 -1.16 5.44 1.15
CA LEU A 83 -0.74 4.32 2.00
C LEU A 83 -0.71 4.72 3.47
N ALA A 84 -0.14 5.88 3.81
CA ALA A 84 -0.08 6.35 5.19
C ALA A 84 -1.47 6.57 5.80
N ILE A 85 -2.36 7.23 5.05
CA ILE A 85 -3.76 7.47 5.46
C ILE A 85 -4.50 6.14 5.60
N SER A 86 -4.37 5.27 4.60
CA SER A 86 -5.00 3.94 4.61
C SER A 86 -4.53 3.10 5.79
N SER A 87 -3.23 3.07 6.07
CA SER A 87 -2.67 2.38 7.23
C SER A 87 -3.22 2.94 8.54
N ALA A 88 -3.25 4.25 8.70
CA ALA A 88 -3.84 4.88 9.88
C ALA A 88 -5.33 4.50 10.06
N LEU A 89 -6.10 4.52 8.98
CA LEU A 89 -7.51 4.10 8.99
C LEU A 89 -7.67 2.61 9.30
N GLY A 90 -6.85 1.72 8.74
CA GLY A 90 -6.91 0.28 9.01
C GLY A 90 -6.62 -0.05 10.47
N TRP A 91 -5.62 0.60 11.08
CA TRP A 91 -5.35 0.44 12.50
C TRP A 91 -6.43 1.09 13.38
N GLY A 92 -6.95 2.25 12.99
CA GLY A 92 -8.07 2.88 13.68
C GLY A 92 -9.32 2.00 13.69
N LEU A 93 -9.69 1.45 12.52
CA LEU A 93 -10.82 0.55 12.37
C LEU A 93 -10.61 -0.80 13.06
N PHE A 94 -9.37 -1.29 13.13
CA PHE A 94 -9.04 -2.46 13.95
C PHE A 94 -9.42 -2.24 15.42
N LEU A 95 -9.06 -1.08 15.99
CA LEU A 95 -9.42 -0.75 17.38
C LEU A 95 -10.95 -0.64 17.56
N VAL A 96 -11.66 -0.07 16.58
CA VAL A 96 -13.13 -0.01 16.58
C VAL A 96 -13.75 -1.41 16.54
N GLY A 97 -13.30 -2.26 15.61
CA GLY A 97 -13.78 -3.64 15.47
C GLY A 97 -13.57 -4.45 16.76
N ARG A 98 -12.40 -4.32 17.38
CA ARG A 98 -12.09 -4.99 18.65
C ARG A 98 -12.97 -4.49 19.80
N ARG A 99 -13.22 -3.18 19.89
CA ARG A 99 -14.13 -2.59 20.89
C ARG A 99 -15.58 -3.08 20.71
N LEU A 100 -16.03 -3.27 19.48
CA LEU A 100 -17.37 -3.79 19.19
C LEU A 100 -17.52 -5.27 19.57
N ALA A 101 -16.51 -6.09 19.27
CA ALA A 101 -16.50 -7.50 19.65
C ALA A 101 -16.55 -7.67 21.18
N ALA A 102 -15.75 -6.88 21.92
CA ALA A 102 -15.72 -6.89 23.38
C ALA A 102 -17.03 -6.43 24.06
N ARG A 103 -17.93 -5.77 23.33
CA ARG A 103 -19.27 -5.38 23.84
C ARG A 103 -20.34 -6.46 23.61
N LYS A 104 -20.08 -7.42 22.73
CA LYS A 104 -21.02 -8.48 22.36
C LYS A 104 -20.77 -9.79 23.12
N GLY A 105 -19.54 -10.02 23.59
CA GLY A 105 -19.20 -11.11 24.51
C GLY A 105 -19.33 -10.65 25.95
#